data_AF-A0A7X8AYR3-F1
#
_entry.id   AF-A0A7X8AYR3-F1
#
_cell.length_a   1.000
_cell.length_b   1.000
_cell.length_c   1.000
_cell.angle_alpha   90.00
_cell.angle_beta   90.00
_cell.angle_gamma   90.00
#
_symmetry.space_group_name_H-M   'P 1'
#
loop_
_entity.id
_entity.type
_entity.pdbx_description
1 polymer ?
#
loop_
_entity_poly.entity_id
_entity_poly.type
_entity_poly.pdbx_seq_one_letter_code
_entity_poly.pdbx_strand_id
1 'polypeptide(L)'
;MVKGRRKLEKQNVYELIEQLKRNSDDDSTKERLVLQYEQLVISLASRFTNDKTNREDLMQVGMIGLINAAWRYDRSYGTTFEAFAIPTINGEIKRYIRDKTWSVQVPRRVKELSSKIQQAIDYLIQELQRQPTLEEIAQHLNITVSELAEIMLMNKNYKTLSVDFKAANNRSNDNSYVLSDIIGADEKYFDRIEAKMLLEKIFRALDEREQKILKYLYYDRLTQREVGEKLGISQMHVSRLQKEALMKLRKQLETFDEII
;
A
#
# COMPACT_ATOMS: atom_id res chain seq x y z
N MET A 1 -4.55 44.83 9.09
CA MET A 1 -3.77 44.12 10.12
C MET A 1 -3.63 42.68 9.62
N VAL A 2 -2.48 42.25 9.10
CA VAL A 2 -1.34 41.68 9.86
C VAL A 2 -0.01 42.26 9.36
N LYS A 3 0.88 42.50 10.33
CA LYS A 3 2.11 43.28 10.30
C LYS A 3 3.25 42.60 9.53
N GLY A 4 3.99 43.40 8.76
CA GLY A 4 5.45 43.41 8.73
C GLY A 4 6.19 42.15 8.28
N ARG A 5 6.48 42.04 6.98
CA ARG A 5 7.70 41.36 6.52
C ARG A 5 8.91 42.15 7.05
N ARG A 6 9.40 41.81 8.24
CA ARG A 6 10.72 42.26 8.73
C ARG A 6 11.74 41.74 7.73
N LYS A 7 12.40 42.68 7.05
CA LYS A 7 13.61 42.45 6.27
C LYS A 7 14.67 42.00 7.28
N LEU A 8 14.78 40.70 7.53
CA LEU A 8 15.82 40.13 8.38
C LEU A 8 17.15 40.55 7.77
N GLU A 9 17.92 41.37 8.48
CA GLU A 9 19.33 41.59 8.17
C GLU A 9 19.97 40.20 8.07
N LYS A 10 20.69 39.93 6.97
CA LYS A 10 21.39 38.66 6.79
C LYS A 10 22.42 38.53 7.91
N GLN A 11 22.03 37.87 9.01
CA GLN A 11 22.96 37.49 10.06
C GLN A 11 23.98 36.53 9.48
N ASN A 12 25.18 36.60 10.03
CA ASN A 12 26.27 35.76 9.60
C ASN A 12 25.90 34.29 9.87
N VAL A 13 25.73 33.50 8.81
CA VAL A 13 25.35 32.09 8.93
C VAL A 13 26.31 31.32 9.83
N TYR A 14 27.59 31.70 9.83
CA TYR A 14 28.60 31.04 10.66
C TYR A 14 28.37 31.29 12.16
N GLU A 15 27.86 32.47 12.55
CA GLU A 15 27.51 32.75 13.94
C GLU A 15 26.30 31.93 14.39
N LEU A 16 25.29 31.82 13.51
CA LEU A 16 24.11 30.98 13.77
C LEU A 16 24.50 29.51 13.94
N ILE A 17 25.40 28.99 13.08
CA ILE A 17 25.90 27.62 13.18
C ILE A 17 26.65 27.39 14.50
N GLU A 18 27.52 28.32 14.89
CA GLU A 18 28.27 28.21 16.16
C GLU A 18 27.35 28.27 17.39
N GLN A 19 26.31 29.13 17.36
CA GLN A 19 25.29 29.18 18.40
C GLN A 19 24.51 27.85 18.50
N LEU A 20 24.11 27.31 17.34
CA LEU A 20 23.39 26.04 17.25
C LEU A 20 24.22 24.86 17.80
N LYS A 21 25.54 24.85 17.55
CA LYS A 21 26.45 23.82 18.09
C LYS A 21 26.65 23.92 19.60
N ARG A 22 26.63 25.12 20.16
CA ARG A 22 26.75 25.35 21.61
C ARG A 22 25.48 25.00 22.36
N ASN A 23 24.31 25.20 21.74
CA ASN A 23 23.03 24.88 22.32
C ASN A 23 22.10 24.25 21.28
N SER A 24 22.03 22.91 21.31
CA SER A 24 21.22 22.10 20.40
C SER A 24 19.72 22.37 20.50
N ASP A 25 19.23 22.83 21.65
CA ASP A 25 17.81 23.06 21.93
C ASP A 25 17.42 24.53 21.79
N ASP A 26 18.28 25.38 21.23
CA ASP A 26 17.92 26.76 20.93
C ASP A 26 17.02 26.85 19.69
N ASP A 27 15.72 26.75 19.92
CA ASP A 27 14.70 26.86 18.87
C ASP A 27 14.70 28.23 18.19
N SER A 28 15.13 29.29 18.86
CA SER A 28 15.21 30.63 18.25
C SER A 28 16.30 30.69 17.17
N THR A 29 17.41 29.98 17.39
CA THR A 29 18.50 29.89 16.41
C THR A 29 18.15 28.97 15.26
N LYS A 30 17.46 27.84 15.52
CA LYS A 30 16.89 26.99 14.47
C LYS A 30 15.92 27.77 13.59
N GLU A 31 14.99 28.52 14.19
CA GLU A 31 14.00 29.31 13.46
C GLU A 31 14.67 30.35 12.57
N ARG A 32 15.66 31.09 13.08
CA ARG A 32 16.42 32.06 12.27
C ARG A 32 17.13 31.41 11.08
N LEU A 33 17.79 30.28 11.30
CA LEU A 33 18.47 29.53 10.24
C LEU A 33 17.47 29.06 9.17
N VAL A 34 16.34 28.50 9.59
CA VAL A 34 15.26 28.05 8.70
C VAL A 34 14.73 29.21 7.88
N LEU A 35 14.39 30.34 8.51
CA LEU A 35 13.89 31.54 7.81
C LEU A 35 14.91 32.09 6.79
N GLN A 36 16.21 32.04 7.11
CA GLN A 36 17.26 32.53 6.21
C GLN A 36 17.42 31.67 4.95
N TYR A 37 17.25 30.35 5.06
CA TYR A 37 17.43 29.40 3.96
C TYR A 37 16.11 28.86 3.39
N GLU A 38 14.97 29.38 3.84
CA GLU A 38 13.65 28.88 3.48
C GLU A 38 13.47 28.78 1.95
N GLN A 39 13.79 29.86 1.24
CA GLN A 39 13.65 29.94 -0.21
C GLN A 39 14.59 28.98 -0.95
N LEU A 40 15.79 28.73 -0.41
CA LEU A 40 16.70 27.73 -0.96
C LEU A 40 16.07 26.34 -0.86
N VAL A 41 15.58 25.97 0.32
CA VAL A 41 14.96 24.66 0.54
C VAL A 41 13.71 24.49 -0.33
N ILE A 42 12.85 25.51 -0.43
CA ILE A 42 11.67 25.50 -1.33
C ILE A 42 12.10 25.25 -2.78
N SER A 43 13.16 25.93 -3.23
CA SER A 43 13.67 25.78 -4.60
C SER A 43 14.24 24.38 -4.88
N LEU A 44 14.85 23.74 -3.87
CA LEU A 44 15.37 22.38 -3.98
C LEU A 44 14.23 21.36 -4.00
N ALA A 45 13.28 21.45 -3.05
CA ALA A 45 12.12 20.57 -2.96
C ALA A 45 11.25 20.61 -4.22
N SER A 46 11.06 21.80 -4.80
CA SER A 46 10.25 21.99 -6.02
C SER A 46 10.79 21.25 -7.25
N ARG A 47 12.07 20.84 -7.26
CA ARG A 47 12.65 20.06 -8.37
C ARG A 47 12.20 18.60 -8.37
N PHE A 48 11.68 18.10 -7.25
CA PHE A 48 11.33 16.68 -7.08
C PHE A 48 9.84 16.39 -7.29
N THR A 49 8.98 17.40 -7.31
CA THR A 49 7.53 17.21 -7.47
C THR A 49 6.84 18.45 -8.04
N ASN A 50 5.88 18.22 -8.95
CA ASN A 50 4.95 19.23 -9.44
C ASN A 50 3.63 19.28 -8.64
N ASP A 51 3.42 18.33 -7.74
CA ASP A 51 2.24 18.27 -6.86
C ASP A 51 2.45 19.12 -5.60
N LYS A 52 1.47 19.97 -5.28
CA LYS A 52 1.55 20.93 -4.17
C LYS A 52 1.62 20.24 -2.81
N THR A 53 0.84 19.18 -2.58
CA THR A 53 0.79 18.51 -1.27
C THR A 53 2.12 17.82 -0.98
N ASN A 54 2.62 17.03 -1.94
CA ASN A 54 3.94 16.41 -1.83
C ASN A 54 5.05 17.45 -1.63
N ARG A 55 4.92 18.66 -2.21
CA ARG A 55 5.94 19.70 -2.09
C ARG A 55 6.08 20.23 -0.66
N GLU A 56 4.99 20.35 0.09
CA GLU A 56 5.04 20.80 1.49
C GLU A 56 5.78 19.79 2.38
N ASP A 57 5.52 18.49 2.17
CA ASP A 57 6.24 17.43 2.88
C ASP A 57 7.73 17.42 2.54
N LEU A 58 8.08 17.53 1.25
CA LEU A 58 9.49 17.60 0.83
C LEU A 58 10.19 18.85 1.36
N MET A 59 9.48 19.97 1.47
CA MET A 59 10.00 21.18 2.08
C MET A 59 10.32 20.95 3.56
N GLN A 60 9.42 20.34 4.34
CA GLN A 60 9.67 20.03 5.74
C GLN A 60 10.87 19.10 5.93
N VAL A 61 10.96 18.04 5.12
CA VAL A 61 12.12 17.13 5.12
C VAL A 61 13.40 17.88 4.79
N GLY A 62 13.34 18.79 3.81
CA GLY A 62 14.46 19.64 3.44
C GLY A 62 14.90 20.58 4.58
N MET A 63 13.96 21.12 5.37
CA MET A 63 14.28 21.96 6.54
C MET A 63 14.97 21.14 7.63
N ILE A 64 14.54 19.90 7.88
CA ILE A 64 15.21 18.99 8.79
C ILE A 64 16.64 18.70 8.29
N GLY A 65 16.79 18.47 6.98
CA GLY A 65 18.10 18.29 6.34
C GLY A 65 19.02 19.51 6.49
N LEU A 66 18.48 20.72 6.39
CA LEU A 66 19.20 21.97 6.61
C LEU A 66 19.71 22.07 8.06
N ILE A 67 18.87 21.81 9.05
CA ILE A 67 19.26 21.84 10.46
C ILE A 67 20.37 20.81 10.72
N ASN A 68 20.21 19.60 10.19
CA ASN A 68 21.23 18.55 10.31
C ASN A 68 22.55 18.92 9.61
N ALA A 69 22.48 19.59 8.45
CA ALA A 69 23.65 20.11 7.76
C ALA A 69 24.37 21.18 8.61
N ALA A 70 23.63 22.09 9.23
CA ALA A 70 24.21 23.10 10.13
C ALA A 70 24.93 22.48 11.33
N TRP A 71 24.35 21.43 11.93
CA TRP A 71 24.99 20.68 13.02
C TRP A 71 26.33 20.04 12.61
N ARG A 72 26.38 19.48 11.40
CA ARG A 72 27.53 18.71 10.91
C ARG A 72 28.59 19.56 10.20
N TYR A 73 28.23 20.76 9.78
CA TYR A 73 29.14 21.62 9.03
C TYR A 73 30.33 22.05 9.87
N ASP A 74 31.53 21.95 9.31
CA ASP A 74 32.74 22.46 9.93
C ASP A 74 33.49 23.34 8.92
N ARG A 75 33.78 24.57 9.35
CA ARG A 75 34.42 25.60 8.53
C ARG A 75 35.90 25.28 8.26
N SER A 76 36.52 24.41 9.06
CA SER A 76 37.92 24.01 8.89
C SER A 76 38.20 23.35 7.53
N TYR A 77 37.18 22.74 6.91
CA TYR A 77 37.27 22.08 5.60
C TYR A 77 37.29 23.05 4.40
N GLY A 78 37.16 24.37 4.61
CA GLY A 78 37.35 25.38 3.56
C GLY A 78 36.23 25.51 2.51
N THR A 79 35.17 24.72 2.60
CA THR A 79 33.96 24.83 1.74
C THR A 79 32.94 25.79 2.35
N THR A 80 32.14 26.47 1.53
CA THR A 80 31.02 27.29 2.06
C THR A 80 29.93 26.41 2.66
N PHE A 81 29.11 26.98 3.55
CA PHE A 81 27.99 26.25 4.14
C PHE A 81 27.00 25.77 3.08
N GLU A 82 26.68 26.60 2.09
CA GLU A 82 25.77 26.25 0.99
C GLU A 82 26.27 25.04 0.20
N ALA A 83 27.58 25.00 -0.09
CA ALA A 83 28.20 23.91 -0.84
C ALA A 83 28.08 22.56 -0.09
N PHE A 84 28.05 22.58 1.24
CA PHE A 84 27.84 21.41 2.08
C PHE A 84 26.35 21.07 2.31
N ALA A 85 25.52 22.10 2.52
CA ALA A 85 24.12 21.95 2.86
C ALA A 85 23.29 21.45 1.66
N ILE A 86 23.53 21.95 0.45
CA ILE A 86 22.73 21.59 -0.74
C ILE A 86 22.76 20.08 -1.03
N PRO A 87 23.92 19.39 -1.11
CA PRO A 87 23.96 17.95 -1.27
C PRO A 87 23.27 17.18 -0.13
N THR A 88 23.43 17.67 1.11
CA THR A 88 22.85 17.05 2.31
C THR A 88 21.31 17.12 2.28
N ILE A 89 20.75 18.31 2.01
CA ILE A 89 19.31 18.53 1.87
C ILE A 89 18.73 17.66 0.76
N ASN A 90 19.36 17.66 -0.42
CA ASN A 90 18.92 16.81 -1.53
C ASN A 90 18.98 15.31 -1.18
N GLY A 91 19.98 14.89 -0.41
CA GLY A 91 20.11 13.52 0.08
C GLY A 91 18.96 13.12 0.99
N GLU A 92 18.59 13.97 1.94
CA GLU A 92 17.45 13.76 2.85
C GLU A 92 16.12 13.69 2.09
N ILE A 93 15.88 14.63 1.17
CA ILE A 93 14.67 14.65 0.33
C ILE A 93 14.57 13.37 -0.50
N LYS A 94 15.65 12.96 -1.17
CA LYS A 94 15.70 11.70 -1.94
C LYS A 94 15.44 10.48 -1.05
N ARG A 95 16.01 10.47 0.16
CA ARG A 95 15.79 9.37 1.12
C ARG A 95 14.33 9.28 1.53
N TYR A 96 13.70 10.41 1.84
CA TYR A 96 12.29 10.46 2.20
C TYR A 96 11.40 9.96 1.06
N ILE A 97 11.61 10.43 -0.18
CA ILE A 97 10.83 9.97 -1.34
C ILE A 97 10.92 8.45 -1.49
N ARG A 98 12.14 7.92 -1.42
CA ARG A 98 12.40 6.47 -1.52
C ARG A 98 11.70 5.68 -0.41
N ASP A 99 11.64 6.22 0.81
CA ASP A 99 11.20 5.47 1.99
C ASP A 99 9.71 5.65 2.29
N LYS A 100 9.11 6.79 1.94
CA LYS A 100 7.78 7.22 2.40
C LYS A 100 6.75 7.48 1.29
N THR A 101 7.14 7.61 0.01
CA THR A 101 6.19 7.90 -1.09
C THR A 101 5.59 6.65 -1.74
N TRP A 102 5.94 5.44 -1.27
CA TRP A 102 5.29 4.21 -1.74
C TRP A 102 3.95 3.98 -1.05
N SER A 103 2.86 4.08 -1.82
CA SER A 103 1.49 3.75 -1.37
C SER A 103 1.36 2.31 -0.87
N VAL A 104 2.19 1.39 -1.38
CA VAL A 104 2.32 0.02 -0.90
C VAL A 104 3.79 -0.26 -0.59
N GLN A 105 4.09 -0.65 0.64
CA GLN A 105 5.45 -0.98 1.05
C GLN A 105 5.89 -2.28 0.37
N VAL A 106 6.73 -2.20 -0.68
CA VAL A 106 7.31 -3.40 -1.30
C VAL A 106 8.76 -3.64 -0.83
N PRO A 107 9.30 -4.87 -0.96
CA PRO A 107 10.60 -5.24 -0.41
C PRO A 107 11.76 -4.37 -0.91
N ARG A 108 12.81 -4.23 -0.10
CA ARG A 108 13.99 -3.41 -0.43
C ARG A 108 14.66 -3.83 -1.75
N ARG A 109 14.71 -5.13 -2.03
CA ARG A 109 15.26 -5.67 -3.29
C ARG A 109 14.52 -5.14 -4.52
N VAL A 110 13.20 -4.98 -4.42
CA VAL A 110 12.38 -4.42 -5.49
C VAL A 110 12.72 -2.94 -5.68
N LYS A 111 12.85 -2.14 -4.60
CA LYS A 111 13.28 -0.72 -4.70
C LYS A 111 14.60 -0.56 -5.45
N GLU A 112 15.58 -1.38 -5.08
CA GLU A 112 16.93 -1.32 -5.64
C GLU A 112 16.92 -1.71 -7.12
N LEU A 113 16.19 -2.77 -7.49
CA LEU A 113 16.05 -3.19 -8.89
C LEU A 113 15.24 -2.20 -9.72
N SER A 114 14.18 -1.59 -9.19
CA SER A 114 13.39 -0.56 -9.87
C SER A 114 14.26 0.60 -10.36
N SER A 115 15.15 1.10 -9.51
CA SER A 115 16.08 2.16 -9.90
C SER A 115 17.07 1.72 -10.97
N LYS A 116 17.52 0.46 -10.92
CA LYS A 116 18.44 -0.12 -11.90
C LYS A 116 17.75 -0.39 -13.24
N ILE A 117 16.47 -0.76 -13.24
CA ILE A 117 15.68 -0.97 -14.46
C ILE A 117 15.59 0.32 -15.27
N GLN A 118 15.29 1.45 -14.63
CA GLN A 118 15.23 2.73 -15.36
C GLN A 118 16.58 3.11 -15.96
N GLN A 119 17.67 2.94 -15.19
CA GLN A 119 19.03 3.20 -15.68
C GLN A 119 19.42 2.26 -16.84
N ALA A 120 19.05 0.98 -16.76
CA ALA A 120 19.29 0.00 -17.82
C ALA A 120 18.49 0.34 -19.08
N ILE A 121 17.24 0.77 -18.94
CA ILE A 121 16.43 1.24 -20.08
C ILE A 121 17.09 2.45 -20.75
N ASP A 122 17.46 3.47 -19.97
CA ASP A 122 18.07 4.68 -20.52
C ASP A 122 19.41 4.38 -21.22
N TYR A 123 20.23 3.50 -20.63
CA TYR A 123 21.48 3.03 -21.21
C TYR A 123 21.27 2.23 -22.51
N LEU A 124 20.37 1.25 -22.50
CA LEU A 124 20.08 0.42 -23.68
C LEU A 124 19.43 1.22 -24.81
N ILE A 125 18.63 2.25 -24.51
CA ILE A 125 18.10 3.15 -25.54
C ILE A 125 19.24 3.89 -26.24
N GLN A 126 20.25 4.35 -25.50
CA GLN A 126 21.42 5.02 -26.08
C GLN A 126 22.26 4.07 -26.92
N GLU A 127 22.46 2.83 -26.46
CA GLU A 127 23.28 1.83 -27.15
C GLU A 127 22.58 1.25 -28.40
N LEU A 128 21.30 0.87 -28.28
CA LEU A 128 20.54 0.20 -29.33
C LEU A 128 19.89 1.17 -30.32
N GLN A 129 19.81 2.46 -30.00
CA GLN A 129 19.09 3.48 -30.77
C GLN A 129 17.60 3.12 -31.02
N ARG A 130 17.01 2.32 -30.13
CA ARG A 130 15.60 1.92 -30.12
C ARG A 130 15.15 1.57 -28.71
N GLN A 131 13.85 1.31 -28.54
CA GLN A 131 13.34 0.75 -27.28
C GLN A 131 13.88 -0.69 -27.08
N PRO A 132 14.42 -1.01 -25.89
CA PRO A 132 14.87 -2.36 -25.57
C PRO A 132 13.69 -3.31 -25.26
N THR A 133 13.86 -4.61 -25.52
CA THR A 133 12.87 -5.63 -25.15
C THR A 133 13.01 -6.03 -23.68
N LEU A 134 12.02 -6.75 -23.14
CA LEU A 134 12.08 -7.25 -21.76
C LEU A 134 13.25 -8.22 -21.56
N GLU A 135 13.55 -9.04 -22.57
CA GLU A 135 14.68 -9.97 -22.56
C GLU A 135 16.02 -9.24 -22.49
N GLU A 136 16.19 -8.16 -23.27
CA GLU A 136 17.40 -7.35 -23.29
C GLU A 136 17.64 -6.66 -21.95
N ILE A 137 16.58 -6.11 -21.34
CA ILE A 137 16.65 -5.48 -20.01
C ILE A 137 16.98 -6.54 -18.94
N ALA A 138 16.31 -7.70 -18.99
CA ALA A 138 16.51 -8.78 -18.03
C ALA A 138 17.94 -9.33 -18.11
N GLN A 139 18.47 -9.51 -19.32
CA GLN A 139 19.83 -9.96 -19.57
C GLN A 139 20.87 -8.94 -19.07
N HIS A 140 20.66 -7.65 -19.33
CA HIS A 140 21.55 -6.58 -18.85
C HIS A 140 21.60 -6.52 -17.32
N LEU A 141 20.47 -6.78 -16.65
CA LEU A 141 20.35 -6.77 -15.19
C LEU A 141 20.67 -8.11 -14.52
N ASN A 142 20.94 -9.15 -15.32
CA ASN A 142 21.16 -10.53 -14.86
C ASN A 142 20.03 -11.06 -13.97
N ILE A 143 18.78 -10.83 -14.39
CA ILE A 143 17.55 -11.33 -13.75
C ILE A 143 16.69 -12.07 -14.77
N THR A 144 15.66 -12.78 -14.30
CA THR A 144 14.71 -13.45 -15.21
C THR A 144 13.68 -12.47 -15.76
N VAL A 145 13.13 -12.75 -16.95
CA VAL A 145 12.05 -11.94 -17.54
C VAL A 145 10.80 -11.93 -16.64
N SER A 146 10.49 -13.05 -15.99
CA SER A 146 9.38 -13.15 -15.04
C SER A 146 9.58 -12.22 -13.85
N GLU A 147 10.77 -12.19 -13.28
CA GLU A 147 11.14 -11.33 -12.16
C GLU A 147 11.13 -9.85 -12.57
N LEU A 148 11.62 -9.53 -13.77
CA LEU A 148 11.52 -8.18 -14.33
C LEU A 148 10.05 -7.74 -14.46
N ALA A 149 9.19 -8.60 -15.03
CA ALA A 149 7.77 -8.31 -15.21
C ALA A 149 7.06 -8.07 -13.87
N GLU A 150 7.35 -8.90 -12.85
CA GLU A 150 6.81 -8.73 -11.50
C GLU A 150 7.23 -7.39 -10.89
N ILE A 151 8.52 -7.03 -10.98
CA ILE A 151 9.02 -5.75 -10.47
C ILE A 151 8.40 -4.56 -11.22
N MET A 152 8.22 -4.67 -12.54
CA MET A 152 7.56 -3.64 -13.35
C MET A 152 6.08 -3.47 -12.97
N LEU A 153 5.36 -4.56 -12.67
CA LEU A 153 3.99 -4.50 -12.16
C LEU A 153 3.93 -3.83 -10.78
N MET A 154 4.84 -4.20 -9.88
CA MET A 154 4.96 -3.58 -8.56
C MET A 154 5.28 -2.07 -8.67
N ASN A 155 6.11 -1.67 -9.64
CA ASN A 155 6.38 -0.25 -9.92
C ASN A 155 5.18 0.49 -10.51
N LYS A 156 4.36 -0.14 -11.36
CA LYS A 156 3.13 0.51 -11.87
C LYS A 156 2.15 0.83 -10.74
N ASN A 157 2.16 0.05 -9.67
CA ASN A 157 1.38 0.29 -8.46
C ASN A 157 2.00 1.34 -7.51
N TYR A 158 3.06 2.04 -7.92
CA TYR A 158 3.64 3.18 -7.19
C TYR A 158 2.62 4.30 -6.97
N LYS A 159 1.68 4.48 -7.91
CA LYS A 159 0.52 5.37 -7.75
C LYS A 159 -0.74 4.52 -7.87
N THR A 160 -1.32 4.16 -6.73
CA THR A 160 -2.66 3.57 -6.71
C THR A 160 -3.65 4.58 -7.31
N LEU A 161 -4.47 4.13 -8.25
CA LEU A 161 -5.61 4.92 -8.71
C LEU A 161 -6.62 4.97 -7.57
N SER A 162 -7.17 6.17 -7.30
CA SER A 162 -8.26 6.30 -6.33
C SER A 162 -9.47 5.50 -6.81
N VAL A 163 -10.17 4.84 -5.88
CA VAL A 163 -11.48 4.27 -6.17
C VAL A 163 -12.44 5.37 -6.62
N ASP A 164 -12.28 6.57 -6.05
CA ASP A 164 -13.03 7.78 -6.42
C ASP A 164 -12.56 8.43 -7.73
N PHE A 165 -11.65 7.79 -8.47
CA PHE A 165 -11.18 8.30 -9.75
C PHE A 165 -12.34 8.33 -10.74
N LYS A 166 -12.74 9.54 -11.12
CA LYS A 166 -13.72 9.79 -12.16
C LYS A 166 -13.08 9.53 -13.52
N ALA A 167 -13.44 8.42 -14.15
CA ALA A 167 -13.03 8.18 -15.52
C ALA A 167 -13.80 9.15 -16.44
N ALA A 168 -13.07 10.00 -17.16
CA ALA A 168 -13.67 10.89 -18.14
C ALA A 168 -14.22 10.05 -19.30
N ASN A 169 -15.55 9.99 -19.42
CA ASN A 169 -16.18 9.39 -20.59
C ASN A 169 -16.15 10.43 -21.72
N ASN A 170 -15.52 10.10 -22.85
CA ASN A 170 -15.50 10.94 -24.06
C ASN A 170 -16.87 11.07 -24.75
N ARG A 171 -17.95 10.61 -24.10
CA ARG A 171 -19.32 10.68 -24.58
C ARG A 171 -20.20 11.25 -23.47
N SER A 172 -20.58 12.53 -23.65
CA SER A 172 -21.55 13.28 -22.83
C SER A 172 -20.98 13.87 -21.54
N ASN A 173 -21.12 15.20 -21.43
CA ASN A 173 -20.49 16.07 -20.44
C ASN A 173 -21.06 15.96 -19.01
N ASP A 174 -21.73 14.86 -18.66
CA ASP A 174 -22.51 14.76 -17.41
C ASP A 174 -22.46 13.38 -16.70
N ASN A 175 -22.01 12.31 -17.36
CA ASN A 175 -21.88 10.98 -16.72
C ASN A 175 -20.42 10.59 -16.51
N SER A 176 -19.77 11.19 -15.52
CA SER A 176 -18.51 10.67 -14.98
C SER A 176 -18.82 9.50 -14.04
N TYR A 177 -18.50 8.28 -14.46
CA TYR A 177 -18.56 7.13 -13.56
C TYR A 177 -17.32 7.10 -12.69
N VAL A 178 -17.51 6.72 -11.43
CA VAL A 178 -16.42 6.47 -10.49
C VAL A 178 -15.95 5.02 -10.68
N LEU A 179 -14.68 4.72 -10.41
CA LEU A 179 -14.15 3.36 -10.56
C LEU A 179 -14.96 2.33 -9.73
N SER A 180 -15.49 2.75 -8.58
CA SER A 180 -16.41 1.95 -7.74
C SER A 180 -17.68 1.51 -8.46
N ASP A 181 -18.18 2.31 -9.41
CA ASP A 181 -19.44 2.04 -10.10
C ASP A 181 -19.28 0.94 -11.16
N ILE A 182 -18.03 0.64 -11.54
CA ILE A 182 -17.66 -0.34 -12.56
C ILE A 182 -17.30 -1.69 -11.91
N ILE A 183 -16.78 -1.66 -10.69
CA ILE A 183 -16.35 -2.87 -9.97
C ILE A 183 -17.58 -3.53 -9.34
N GLY A 184 -18.15 -4.51 -10.05
CA GLY A 184 -19.19 -5.38 -9.50
C GLY A 184 -18.64 -6.31 -8.41
N ALA A 185 -19.46 -6.59 -7.39
CA ALA A 185 -19.20 -7.62 -6.42
C ALA A 185 -20.08 -8.85 -6.71
N ASP A 186 -19.53 -10.06 -6.60
CA ASP A 186 -20.35 -11.28 -6.64
C ASP A 186 -21.35 -11.24 -5.47
N GLU A 187 -22.64 -11.17 -5.80
CA GLU A 187 -23.72 -11.05 -4.82
C GLU A 187 -24.05 -12.41 -4.19
N LYS A 188 -23.15 -12.88 -3.31
CA LYS A 188 -23.28 -14.16 -2.58
C LYS A 188 -24.48 -14.25 -1.63
N TYR A 189 -25.32 -13.21 -1.57
CA TYR A 189 -26.53 -13.18 -0.76
C TYR A 189 -27.65 -14.04 -1.37
N PHE A 190 -27.79 -14.03 -2.71
CA PHE A 190 -28.79 -14.84 -3.40
C PHE A 190 -28.52 -16.34 -3.23
N ASP A 191 -27.29 -16.78 -3.46
CA ASP A 191 -26.86 -18.18 -3.29
C ASP A 191 -27.16 -18.71 -1.88
N ARG A 192 -26.99 -17.86 -0.86
CA ARG A 192 -27.25 -18.23 0.55
C ARG A 192 -28.73 -18.38 0.85
N ILE A 193 -29.58 -17.54 0.27
CA ILE A 193 -31.03 -17.61 0.45
C ILE A 193 -31.57 -18.87 -0.24
N GLU A 194 -31.13 -19.12 -1.47
CA GLU A 194 -31.50 -20.33 -2.22
C GLU A 194 -31.06 -21.60 -1.48
N ALA A 195 -29.79 -21.65 -1.04
CA ALA A 195 -29.28 -22.78 -0.26
C ALA A 195 -30.07 -22.98 1.05
N LYS A 196 -30.48 -21.90 1.73
CA LYS A 196 -31.29 -21.98 2.95
C LYS A 196 -32.69 -22.53 2.65
N MET A 197 -33.36 -22.04 1.60
CA MET A 197 -34.70 -22.52 1.21
C MET A 197 -34.67 -23.99 0.77
N LEU A 198 -33.64 -24.40 0.04
CA LEU A 198 -33.42 -25.79 -0.33
C LEU A 198 -33.20 -26.65 0.91
N LEU A 199 -32.33 -26.21 1.82
CA LEU A 199 -32.02 -26.91 3.07
C LEU A 199 -33.27 -27.11 3.94
N GLU A 200 -34.11 -26.08 4.10
CA GLU A 200 -35.38 -26.18 4.82
C GLU A 200 -36.36 -27.21 4.21
N LYS A 201 -36.38 -27.35 2.87
CA LYS A 201 -37.20 -28.36 2.19
C LYS A 201 -36.67 -29.77 2.42
N ILE A 202 -35.38 -30.01 2.17
CA ILE A 202 -34.80 -31.35 2.26
C ILE A 202 -34.68 -31.85 3.71
N PHE A 203 -34.54 -30.95 4.70
CA PHE A 203 -34.51 -31.33 6.12
C PHE A 203 -35.83 -31.95 6.61
N ARG A 204 -36.95 -31.70 5.93
CA ARG A 204 -38.24 -32.34 6.27
C ARG A 204 -38.26 -33.84 6.02
N ALA A 205 -37.34 -34.37 5.21
CA ALA A 205 -37.19 -35.80 4.98
C ALA A 205 -36.46 -36.53 6.12
N LEU A 206 -35.84 -35.78 7.03
CA LEU A 206 -35.16 -36.32 8.20
C LEU A 206 -36.12 -36.40 9.38
N ASP A 207 -35.97 -37.44 10.19
CA ASP A 207 -36.68 -37.52 11.46
C ASP A 207 -36.09 -36.55 12.49
N GLU A 208 -36.82 -36.29 13.58
CA GLU A 208 -36.36 -35.34 14.62
C GLU A 208 -35.01 -35.72 15.23
N ARG A 209 -34.66 -37.01 15.26
CA ARG A 209 -33.44 -37.52 15.87
C ARG A 209 -32.24 -37.27 14.96
N GLU A 210 -32.41 -37.52 13.67
CA GLU A 210 -31.46 -37.21 12.61
C GLU A 210 -31.20 -35.69 12.52
N GLN A 211 -32.26 -34.87 12.57
CA GLN A 211 -32.14 -33.42 12.59
C GLN A 211 -31.34 -32.93 13.80
N LYS A 212 -31.61 -33.48 15.00
CA LYS A 212 -30.85 -33.15 16.22
C LYS A 212 -29.37 -33.55 16.11
N ILE A 213 -29.08 -34.72 15.54
CA ILE A 213 -27.69 -35.17 15.31
C ILE A 213 -26.96 -34.22 14.37
N LEU A 214 -27.56 -33.86 13.23
CA LEU A 214 -26.92 -32.94 12.29
C LEU A 214 -26.74 -31.55 12.90
N LYS A 215 -27.72 -31.05 13.66
CA LYS A 215 -27.58 -29.78 14.38
C LYS A 215 -26.42 -29.82 15.36
N TYR A 216 -26.32 -30.88 16.18
CA TYR A 216 -25.23 -30.98 17.15
C TYR A 216 -23.85 -31.09 16.51
N LEU A 217 -23.73 -31.83 15.41
CA LEU A 217 -22.45 -32.01 14.71
C LEU A 217 -22.01 -30.78 13.92
N TYR A 218 -22.91 -30.15 13.17
CA TYR A 218 -22.55 -29.12 12.18
C TYR A 218 -22.82 -27.69 12.65
N TYR A 219 -23.84 -27.48 13.50
CA TYR A 219 -24.16 -26.16 14.05
C TYR A 219 -23.47 -25.95 15.41
N ASP A 220 -23.68 -26.87 16.35
CA ASP A 220 -23.08 -26.76 17.70
C ASP A 220 -21.64 -27.30 17.76
N ARG A 221 -21.12 -27.86 16.65
CA ARG A 221 -19.74 -28.36 16.48
C ARG A 221 -19.29 -29.39 17.54
N LEU A 222 -20.21 -30.22 18.03
CA LEU A 222 -19.91 -31.30 18.96
C LEU A 222 -19.29 -32.50 18.23
N THR A 223 -18.44 -33.24 18.92
CA THR A 223 -17.92 -34.52 18.45
C THR A 223 -19.01 -35.59 18.51
N GLN A 224 -18.91 -36.65 17.68
CA GLN A 224 -19.89 -37.74 17.70
C GLN A 224 -19.99 -38.45 19.07
N ARG A 225 -18.91 -38.42 19.87
CA ARG A 225 -18.91 -38.94 21.23
C ARG A 225 -19.77 -38.07 22.15
N GLU A 226 -19.56 -36.75 22.13
CA GLU A 226 -20.35 -35.78 22.91
C GLU A 226 -21.83 -35.78 22.50
N VAL A 227 -22.12 -35.95 21.21
CA VAL A 227 -23.49 -36.12 20.71
C VAL A 227 -24.11 -37.42 21.24
N GLY A 228 -23.33 -38.50 21.31
CA GLY A 228 -23.77 -39.77 21.85
C GLY A 228 -24.11 -39.68 23.34
N GLU A 229 -23.23 -39.04 24.12
CA GLU A 229 -23.46 -38.75 25.54
C GLU A 229 -24.73 -37.91 25.75
N LYS A 230 -24.92 -36.87 24.92
CA LYS A 230 -26.08 -35.97 25.01
C LYS A 230 -27.41 -36.61 24.62
N LEU A 231 -27.39 -37.59 23.70
CA LEU A 231 -28.56 -38.29 23.19
C LEU A 231 -28.77 -39.68 23.81
N GLY A 232 -27.93 -40.08 24.77
CA GLY A 232 -28.00 -41.38 25.44
C GLY A 232 -27.76 -42.58 24.50
N ILE A 233 -26.91 -42.41 23.48
CA ILE A 233 -26.57 -43.47 22.50
C ILE A 233 -25.07 -43.59 22.28
N SER A 234 -24.63 -44.75 21.80
CA SER A 234 -23.20 -44.95 21.50
C SER A 234 -22.74 -44.08 20.32
N GLN A 235 -21.47 -43.69 20.32
CA GLN A 235 -20.85 -42.95 19.22
C GLN A 235 -21.01 -43.66 17.86
N MET A 236 -20.93 -45.00 17.84
CA MET A 236 -21.19 -45.80 16.64
C MET A 236 -22.62 -45.67 16.13
N HIS A 237 -23.60 -45.55 17.04
CA HIS A 237 -25.00 -45.29 16.67
C HIS A 237 -25.16 -43.87 16.10
N VAL A 238 -24.51 -42.86 16.69
CA VAL A 238 -24.47 -41.50 16.13
C VAL A 238 -23.90 -41.51 14.70
N SER A 239 -22.79 -42.22 14.48
CA SER A 239 -22.16 -42.35 13.16
C SER A 239 -23.10 -42.99 12.13
N ARG A 240 -23.81 -44.06 12.52
CA ARG A 240 -24.81 -44.71 11.65
C ARG A 240 -25.95 -43.77 11.27
N LEU A 241 -26.54 -43.09 12.25
CA LEU A 241 -27.64 -42.14 12.02
C LEU A 241 -27.21 -40.92 11.22
N GLN A 242 -25.99 -40.41 11.42
CA GLN A 242 -25.43 -39.35 10.58
C GLN A 242 -25.32 -39.81 9.12
N LYS A 243 -24.81 -41.02 8.89
CA LYS A 243 -24.66 -41.57 7.54
C LYS A 243 -26.02 -41.75 6.85
N GLU A 244 -27.01 -42.27 7.58
CA GLU A 244 -28.40 -42.43 7.09
C GLU A 244 -29.04 -41.07 6.77
N ALA A 245 -28.90 -40.08 7.65
CA ALA A 245 -29.38 -38.73 7.43
C ALA A 245 -28.75 -38.09 6.19
N LEU A 246 -27.42 -38.20 6.02
CA LEU A 246 -26.72 -37.67 4.84
C LEU A 246 -27.15 -38.38 3.54
N MET A 247 -27.41 -39.69 3.58
CA MET A 247 -27.95 -40.40 2.42
C MET A 247 -29.36 -39.92 2.05
N LYS A 248 -30.24 -39.71 3.04
CA LYS A 248 -31.58 -39.16 2.82
C LYS A 248 -31.51 -37.76 2.19
N LEU A 249 -30.66 -36.88 2.74
CA LEU A 249 -30.46 -35.54 2.19
C LEU A 249 -29.93 -35.57 0.75
N ARG A 250 -28.94 -36.44 0.47
CA ARG A 250 -28.40 -36.60 -0.89
C ARG A 250 -29.44 -37.07 -1.88
N LYS A 251 -30.27 -38.06 -1.52
CA LYS A 251 -31.35 -38.54 -2.39
C LYS A 251 -32.37 -37.44 -2.68
N GLN A 252 -32.70 -36.63 -1.68
CA GLN A 252 -33.59 -35.49 -1.89
C GLN A 252 -32.97 -34.44 -2.82
N LEU A 253 -31.68 -34.13 -2.66
CA LEU A 253 -30.97 -33.21 -3.55
C LEU A 253 -30.99 -33.69 -5.01
N GLU A 254 -30.67 -34.97 -5.26
CA GLU A 254 -30.70 -35.57 -6.60
C GLU A 254 -32.11 -35.51 -7.22
N THR A 255 -33.18 -35.63 -6.43
CA THR A 255 -34.57 -35.48 -6.91
C THR A 255 -34.93 -34.02 -7.22
N PHE A 256 -34.32 -33.05 -6.54
CA PHE A 256 -34.55 -31.62 -6.80
C PHE A 256 -33.81 -31.14 -8.06
N ASP A 257 -32.61 -31.66 -8.31
CA ASP A 257 -31.83 -31.37 -9.52
C ASP A 257 -32.48 -31.92 -10.81
N GLU A 258 -33.36 -32.94 -10.71
CA GLU A 258 -34.15 -33.46 -11.85
C GLU A 258 -35.42 -32.64 -12.16
N ILE A 259 -35.82 -31.73 -11.27
CA ILE A 259 -37.06 -30.93 -11.36
C ILE A 259 -36.80 -29.50 -11.83
N ILE A 260 -35.53 -29.06 -11.83
CA ILE A 260 -35.05 -27.76 -12.32
C ILE A 260 -34.41 -27.94 -13.69
#